data_AF-A0A653YK56-F1
#
_entry.id   AF-A0A653YK56-F1
#
_cell.length_a   1.000
_cell.length_b   1.000
_cell.length_c   1.000
_cell.angle_alpha   90.00
_cell.angle_beta   90.00
_cell.angle_gamma   90.00
#
_symmetry.space_group_name_H-M   'P 1'
#
loop_
_entity.id
_entity.type
_entity.pdbx_description
1 polymer ?
#
loop_
_entity_poly.entity_id
_entity_poly.type
_entity_poly.pdbx_seq_one_letter_code
_entity_poly.pdbx_strand_id
1 'polypeptide(L)'
;MGRQARQLTKGFTACLTGKQERGTDRKVRRHSIDVDDRRARVSRPIGDGTTAGALSWIDCLLKAVSEWDDEERARGGARPLGLHGLRVLEAILGRRGKVAIDFRSGRLDPQLVTIARAAKVTKTTVVRALARLKAMKVLDWIRRTERTGNDGSFGPLRRQVSNSYFFTPEALPARVAQRLRDLLARRRLRRSGTMPPGSRKAFAQPSSPELRDLLDRMEAGIARASEGVNASPPYGQYPLSGVEG
;
A
#
# COMPACT_ATOMS: atom_id res chain seq x y z
N MET A 1 -34.48 40.41 -9.32
CA MET A 1 -34.76 40.69 -10.75
C MET A 1 -33.56 41.16 -11.58
N GLY A 2 -32.70 42.10 -11.11
CA GLY A 2 -31.64 42.70 -11.96
C GLY A 2 -30.43 41.85 -12.37
N ARG A 3 -30.16 40.71 -11.72
CA ARG A 3 -29.01 39.83 -12.06
C ARG A 3 -29.29 38.89 -13.25
N GLN A 4 -30.53 38.43 -13.41
CA GLN A 4 -30.94 37.59 -14.54
C GLN A 4 -31.01 38.40 -15.84
N ALA A 5 -31.55 39.63 -15.79
CA ALA A 5 -31.62 40.51 -16.94
C ALA A 5 -30.23 40.84 -17.51
N ARG A 6 -29.22 41.03 -16.65
CA ARG A 6 -27.82 41.28 -17.04
C ARG A 6 -27.10 40.06 -17.62
N GLN A 7 -27.48 38.84 -17.24
CA GLN A 7 -26.92 37.61 -17.82
C GLN A 7 -27.51 37.35 -19.22
N LEU A 8 -28.80 37.59 -19.40
CA LEU A 8 -29.47 37.41 -20.69
C LEU A 8 -28.97 38.41 -21.75
N THR A 9 -28.74 39.68 -21.37
CA THR A 9 -28.18 40.69 -22.29
C THR A 9 -26.72 40.43 -22.65
N LYS A 10 -25.92 39.82 -21.75
CA LYS A 10 -24.54 39.41 -22.04
C LYS A 10 -24.48 38.24 -23.03
N GLY A 11 -25.34 37.23 -22.85
CA GLY A 11 -25.43 36.10 -23.78
C GLY A 11 -25.87 36.52 -25.19
N PHE A 12 -26.79 37.47 -25.30
CA PHE A 12 -27.32 37.94 -26.58
C PHE A 12 -26.30 38.78 -27.38
N THR A 13 -25.55 39.65 -26.70
CA THR A 13 -24.49 40.48 -27.32
C THR A 13 -23.25 39.67 -27.71
N ALA A 14 -22.92 38.61 -26.98
CA ALA A 14 -21.87 37.66 -27.33
C ALA A 14 -22.20 36.86 -28.61
N CYS A 15 -23.48 36.56 -28.83
CA CYS A 15 -23.96 35.86 -30.03
C CYS A 15 -23.91 36.76 -31.28
N LEU A 16 -24.32 38.03 -31.15
CA LEU A 16 -24.32 39.02 -32.24
C LEU A 16 -22.92 39.48 -32.68
N THR A 17 -21.92 39.42 -31.80
CA THR A 17 -20.54 39.86 -32.10
C THR A 17 -19.61 38.72 -32.52
N GLY A 18 -20.14 37.49 -32.71
CA GLY A 18 -19.35 36.30 -33.03
C GLY A 18 -18.35 35.88 -31.95
N LYS A 19 -18.31 36.59 -30.81
CA LYS A 19 -17.44 36.30 -29.68
C LYS A 19 -18.24 35.52 -28.66
N GLN A 20 -18.38 34.21 -28.90
CA GLN A 20 -18.86 33.28 -27.88
C GLN A 20 -18.05 33.49 -26.59
N GLU A 21 -18.75 33.71 -25.48
CA GLU A 21 -18.16 34.01 -24.18
C GLU A 21 -17.05 32.99 -23.88
N ARG A 22 -15.82 33.50 -23.74
CA ARG A 22 -14.65 32.70 -23.37
C ARG A 22 -14.96 32.08 -22.00
N GLY A 23 -15.42 30.82 -22.02
CA GLY A 23 -15.70 30.05 -20.81
C GLY A 23 -14.51 30.15 -19.87
N THR A 24 -14.75 30.19 -18.56
CA THR A 24 -13.69 30.31 -17.54
C THR A 24 -12.65 29.21 -17.78
N ASP A 25 -11.58 29.58 -18.49
CA ASP A 25 -10.52 28.67 -18.85
C ASP A 25 -9.93 28.20 -17.52
N ARG A 26 -10.24 26.96 -17.13
CA ARG A 26 -9.65 26.33 -15.95
C ARG A 26 -8.20 26.13 -16.31
N LYS A 27 -7.41 27.18 -16.09
CA LYS A 27 -6.02 27.32 -16.48
C LYS A 27 -5.28 26.03 -16.15
N VAL A 28 -4.92 25.31 -17.21
CA VAL A 28 -4.05 24.14 -17.11
C VAL A 28 -2.82 24.54 -16.31
N ARG A 29 -2.46 23.73 -15.30
CA ARG A 29 -1.30 24.06 -14.46
C ARG A 29 -0.02 23.87 -15.26
N ARG A 30 0.94 24.78 -15.06
CA ARG A 30 2.29 24.71 -15.63
C ARG A 30 2.91 23.33 -15.28
N HIS A 31 3.59 22.71 -16.25
CA HIS A 31 4.18 21.37 -16.16
C HIS A 31 3.20 20.19 -16.06
N SER A 32 1.94 20.37 -16.47
CA SER A 32 1.06 19.22 -16.69
C SER A 32 1.44 18.54 -18.01
N ILE A 33 1.44 17.21 -18.00
CA ILE A 33 1.84 16.37 -19.13
C ILE A 33 0.58 15.80 -19.79
N ASP A 34 0.60 15.62 -21.10
CA ASP A 34 -0.49 14.94 -21.79
C ASP A 34 -0.64 13.48 -21.31
N VAL A 35 -1.86 12.97 -21.20
CA VAL A 35 -2.10 11.57 -20.77
C VAL A 35 -1.45 10.58 -21.74
N ASP A 36 -1.41 10.91 -23.04
CA ASP A 36 -0.89 10.01 -24.07
C ASP A 36 0.64 10.04 -24.17
N ASP A 37 1.28 11.06 -23.59
CA ASP A 37 2.74 11.21 -23.57
C ASP A 37 3.38 10.05 -22.78
N ARG A 38 4.48 9.51 -23.33
CA ARG A 38 5.29 8.48 -22.66
C ARG A 38 5.70 8.89 -21.24
N ARG A 39 5.95 10.19 -21.01
CA ARG A 39 6.31 10.70 -19.68
C ARG A 39 5.19 10.54 -18.65
N ALA A 40 3.93 10.49 -19.07
CA ALA A 40 2.80 10.26 -18.16
C ALA A 40 2.60 8.77 -17.81
N ARG A 41 3.29 7.85 -18.48
CA ARG A 41 3.22 6.40 -18.26
C ARG A 41 4.20 5.97 -17.16
N VAL A 42 3.84 6.28 -15.90
CA VAL A 42 4.69 6.02 -14.71
C VAL A 42 4.25 4.81 -13.88
N SER A 43 3.13 4.20 -14.22
CA SER A 43 2.59 3.04 -13.51
C SER A 43 3.53 1.84 -13.66
N ARG A 44 3.93 1.25 -12.53
CA ARG A 44 4.73 0.02 -12.46
C ARG A 44 3.98 -1.02 -11.62
N PRO A 45 4.04 -2.31 -11.97
CA PRO A 45 3.42 -3.37 -11.18
C PRO A 45 3.78 -3.26 -9.70
N ILE A 46 2.81 -3.47 -8.81
CA ILE A 46 3.02 -3.40 -7.36
C ILE A 46 3.47 -4.78 -6.87
N GLY A 47 4.62 -4.84 -6.20
CA GLY A 47 5.20 -6.10 -5.76
C GLY A 47 5.59 -6.99 -6.95
N ASP A 48 4.94 -8.14 -7.09
CA ASP A 48 5.10 -9.07 -8.21
C ASP A 48 3.97 -8.95 -9.26
N GLY A 49 3.07 -7.96 -9.11
CA GLY A 49 1.91 -7.77 -9.97
C GLY A 49 0.74 -8.72 -9.68
N THR A 50 0.91 -9.67 -8.76
CA THR A 50 -0.17 -10.54 -8.26
C THR A 50 -0.87 -9.89 -7.07
N THR A 51 -2.13 -10.22 -6.83
CA THR A 51 -2.88 -9.69 -5.68
C THR A 51 -2.20 -10.04 -4.35
N ALA A 52 -1.76 -11.29 -4.19
CA ALA A 52 -1.15 -11.75 -2.94
C ALA A 52 0.22 -11.09 -2.69
N GLY A 53 1.07 -11.01 -3.70
CA GLY A 53 2.37 -10.35 -3.57
C GLY A 53 2.25 -8.83 -3.42
N ALA A 54 1.30 -8.20 -4.12
CA ALA A 54 1.00 -6.78 -3.93
C ALA A 54 0.53 -6.48 -2.49
N LEU A 55 -0.47 -7.21 -1.98
CA LEU A 55 -0.94 -7.02 -0.60
C LEU A 55 0.18 -7.24 0.44
N SER A 56 0.99 -8.28 0.24
CA SER A 56 2.18 -8.52 1.04
C SER A 56 3.15 -7.34 1.02
N TRP A 57 3.43 -6.80 -0.17
CA TRP A 57 4.31 -5.64 -0.32
C TRP A 57 3.73 -4.38 0.35
N ILE A 58 2.43 -4.14 0.17
CA ILE A 58 1.70 -3.02 0.77
C ILE A 58 1.79 -3.07 2.30
N ASP A 59 1.53 -4.24 2.89
CA ASP A 59 1.60 -4.43 4.34
C ASP A 59 3.03 -4.20 4.87
N CYS A 60 4.05 -4.67 4.14
CA CYS A 60 5.45 -4.43 4.51
C CYS A 60 5.82 -2.95 4.42
N LEU A 61 5.39 -2.25 3.36
CA LEU A 61 5.62 -0.82 3.17
C LEU A 61 4.96 -0.01 4.28
N LEU A 62 3.67 -0.26 4.55
CA LEU A 62 2.94 0.43 5.61
C LEU A 62 3.60 0.21 6.97
N LYS A 63 4.03 -1.01 7.26
CA LYS A 63 4.75 -1.31 8.49
C LYS A 63 6.07 -0.56 8.60
N ALA A 64 6.92 -0.62 7.56
CA ALA A 64 8.21 0.08 7.56
C ALA A 64 8.06 1.60 7.71
N VAL A 65 7.07 2.19 7.03
CA VAL A 65 6.80 3.63 7.08
C VAL A 65 6.23 4.04 8.44
N SER A 66 5.32 3.24 9.02
CA SER A 66 4.76 3.52 10.35
C SER A 66 5.80 3.39 11.45
N GLU A 67 6.62 2.33 11.43
CA GLU A 67 7.72 2.13 12.39
C GLU A 67 8.69 3.32 12.33
N TRP A 68 9.06 3.77 11.14
CA TRP A 68 9.90 4.96 10.99
C TRP A 68 9.23 6.24 11.53
N ASP A 69 7.95 6.47 11.26
CA ASP A 69 7.22 7.66 11.75
C ASP A 69 7.16 7.67 13.30
N ASP A 70 7.04 6.50 13.91
CA ASP A 70 7.08 6.30 15.36
C ASP A 70 8.49 6.48 15.94
N GLU A 71 9.53 5.99 15.27
CA GLU A 71 10.92 6.18 15.66
C GLU A 71 11.34 7.65 15.63
N GLU A 72 10.97 8.39 14.57
CA GLU A 72 11.27 9.82 14.48
C GLU A 72 10.55 10.61 15.59
N ARG A 73 9.35 10.18 15.99
CA ARG A 73 8.67 10.73 17.17
C ARG A 73 9.41 10.40 18.46
N ALA A 74 9.86 9.16 18.63
CA ALA A 74 10.56 8.72 19.83
C ALA A 74 11.89 9.45 20.05
N ARG A 75 12.54 9.93 18.98
CA ARG A 75 13.75 10.77 19.05
C ARG A 75 13.49 12.22 19.51
N GLY A 76 12.27 12.54 19.96
CA GLY A 76 11.89 13.87 20.45
C GLY A 76 11.32 14.80 19.37
N GLY A 77 11.10 14.30 18.16
CA GLY A 77 10.54 15.06 17.04
C GLY A 77 9.01 14.94 16.92
N ALA A 78 8.43 15.76 16.04
CA ALA A 78 7.07 15.52 15.55
C ALA A 78 7.07 14.37 14.52
N ARG A 79 5.94 13.65 14.42
CA ARG A 79 5.75 12.62 13.38
C ARG A 79 5.86 13.24 11.98
N PRO A 80 6.83 12.84 11.14
CA PRO A 80 7.01 13.50 9.84
C PRO A 80 5.83 13.28 8.88
N LEU A 81 5.17 12.12 8.91
CA LEU A 81 3.92 11.89 8.18
C LEU A 81 2.70 12.22 9.05
N GLY A 82 2.73 11.74 10.30
CA GLY A 82 1.61 11.83 11.23
C GLY A 82 0.38 11.01 10.82
N LEU A 83 -0.66 11.06 11.66
CA LEU A 83 -1.88 10.26 11.49
C LEU A 83 -2.51 10.40 10.09
N HIS A 84 -2.64 11.64 9.60
CA HIS A 84 -3.26 11.87 8.30
C HIS A 84 -2.37 11.45 7.13
N GLY A 85 -1.05 11.53 7.26
CA GLY A 85 -0.11 11.02 6.26
C GLY A 85 -0.28 9.53 6.06
N LEU A 86 -0.33 8.77 7.17
CA LEU A 86 -0.56 7.33 7.17
C LEU A 86 -1.96 6.97 6.63
N ARG A 87 -3.03 7.66 7.06
CA ARG A 87 -4.39 7.41 6.53
C ARG A 87 -4.51 7.65 5.03
N VAL A 88 -3.84 8.68 4.51
CA VAL A 88 -3.81 8.97 3.07
C VAL A 88 -3.02 7.90 2.33
N LEU A 89 -1.89 7.44 2.87
CA LEU A 89 -1.12 6.34 2.31
C LEU A 89 -1.93 5.04 2.27
N GLU A 90 -2.58 4.66 3.37
CA GLU A 90 -3.50 3.51 3.45
C GLU A 90 -4.63 3.60 2.41
N ALA A 91 -5.20 4.79 2.24
CA ALA A 91 -6.28 5.02 1.27
C ALA A 91 -5.79 4.84 -0.17
N ILE A 92 -4.64 5.43 -0.51
CA ILE A 92 -4.03 5.31 -1.84
C ILE A 92 -3.57 3.88 -2.13
N LEU A 93 -3.23 3.10 -1.10
CA LEU A 93 -2.88 1.68 -1.19
C LEU A 93 -4.09 0.73 -1.09
N GLY A 94 -5.32 1.27 -1.07
CA GLY A 94 -6.55 0.46 -1.10
C GLY A 94 -6.82 -0.30 0.20
N ARG A 95 -6.07 -0.02 1.26
CA ARG A 95 -6.26 -0.60 2.61
C ARG A 95 -7.36 0.12 3.38
N ARG A 96 -7.68 1.35 2.98
CA ARG A 96 -8.72 2.17 3.60
C ARG A 96 -9.67 2.73 2.54
N GLY A 97 -10.97 2.44 2.69
CA GLY A 97 -11.99 2.94 1.78
C GLY A 97 -11.95 2.26 0.42
N LYS A 98 -12.58 2.89 -0.58
CA LYS A 98 -12.75 2.35 -1.94
C LYS A 98 -11.91 3.13 -2.95
N VAL A 99 -10.59 2.94 -2.94
CA VAL A 99 -9.70 3.39 -4.03
C VAL A 99 -9.33 2.16 -4.84
N ALA A 100 -9.73 2.12 -6.11
CA ALA A 100 -9.39 1.04 -7.02
C ALA A 100 -7.91 1.13 -7.40
N ILE A 101 -7.21 0.01 -7.29
CA ILE A 101 -5.81 -0.13 -7.68
C ILE A 101 -5.72 -1.38 -8.52
N ASP A 102 -5.17 -1.25 -9.71
CA ASP A 102 -4.77 -2.39 -10.49
C ASP A 102 -3.35 -2.77 -10.11
N PHE A 103 -3.19 -3.90 -9.41
CA PHE A 103 -1.88 -4.37 -8.96
C PHE A 103 -0.96 -4.81 -10.09
N ARG A 104 -1.54 -5.27 -11.21
CA ARG A 104 -0.79 -5.76 -12.37
C ARG A 104 -0.19 -4.59 -13.14
N SER A 105 -1.01 -3.59 -13.49
CA SER A 105 -0.49 -2.40 -14.18
C SER A 105 0.16 -1.39 -13.25
N GLY A 106 -0.21 -1.41 -11.96
CA GLY A 106 0.14 -0.38 -11.00
C GLY A 106 -0.56 0.95 -11.25
N ARG A 107 -1.61 0.97 -12.10
CA ARG A 107 -2.32 2.20 -12.45
C ARG A 107 -3.05 2.74 -11.22
N LEU A 108 -2.74 3.98 -10.87
CA LEU A 108 -3.28 4.65 -9.69
C LEU A 108 -3.58 6.11 -10.04
N ASP A 109 -4.81 6.34 -10.49
CA ASP A 109 -5.27 7.64 -10.96
C ASP A 109 -6.44 8.25 -10.15
N PRO A 110 -6.53 8.07 -8.81
CA PRO A 110 -7.67 8.57 -8.05
C PRO A 110 -7.74 10.10 -8.04
N GLN A 111 -8.95 10.65 -8.04
CA GLN A 111 -9.14 12.07 -7.77
C GLN A 111 -8.84 12.39 -6.30
N LEU A 112 -8.35 13.61 -6.01
CA LEU A 112 -8.10 14.07 -4.63
C LEU A 112 -9.33 13.94 -3.74
N VAL A 113 -10.54 14.11 -4.29
CA VAL A 113 -11.80 13.95 -3.55
C VAL A 113 -12.05 12.49 -3.18
N THR A 114 -11.72 11.55 -4.07
CA THR A 114 -11.81 10.11 -3.80
C THR A 114 -10.86 9.72 -2.66
N ILE A 115 -9.61 10.21 -2.70
CA ILE A 115 -8.63 9.99 -1.63
C ILE A 115 -9.14 10.58 -0.31
N ALA A 116 -9.68 11.81 -0.33
CA ALA A 116 -10.20 12.49 0.85
C ALA A 116 -11.35 11.71 1.51
N ARG A 117 -12.31 11.22 0.71
CA ARG A 117 -13.42 10.38 1.17
C ARG A 117 -12.92 9.05 1.77
N ALA A 118 -12.00 8.38 1.08
CA ALA A 118 -11.43 7.12 1.54
C ALA A 118 -10.65 7.29 2.86
N ALA A 119 -9.81 8.33 2.97
CA ALA A 119 -9.03 8.62 4.16
C ALA A 119 -9.83 9.28 5.30
N LYS A 120 -11.10 9.67 5.06
CA LYS A 120 -11.96 10.43 5.98
C LYS A 120 -11.30 11.74 6.46
N VAL A 121 -10.76 12.51 5.53
CA VAL A 121 -10.12 13.81 5.80
C VAL A 121 -10.53 14.85 4.76
N THR A 122 -10.23 16.12 5.01
CA THR A 122 -10.48 17.19 4.04
C THR A 122 -9.49 17.14 2.88
N LYS A 123 -9.88 17.71 1.73
CA LYS A 123 -9.02 17.81 0.54
C LYS A 123 -7.70 18.55 0.83
N THR A 124 -7.74 19.58 1.66
CA THR A 124 -6.54 20.35 2.06
C THR A 124 -5.56 19.48 2.85
N THR A 125 -6.08 18.65 3.77
CA THR A 125 -5.29 17.67 4.51
C THR A 125 -4.68 16.61 3.59
N VAL A 126 -5.42 16.14 2.58
CA VAL A 126 -4.85 15.24 1.55
C VAL A 126 -3.66 15.87 0.83
N VAL A 127 -3.78 17.14 0.39
CA VAL A 127 -2.69 17.83 -0.30
C VAL A 127 -1.44 17.95 0.60
N ARG A 128 -1.62 18.28 1.88
CA ARG A 128 -0.52 18.35 2.86
C ARG A 128 0.11 16.97 3.11
N ALA A 129 -0.71 15.94 3.25
CA ALA A 129 -0.25 14.56 3.43
C ALA A 129 0.53 14.05 2.22
N LEU A 130 0.03 14.29 1.00
CA LEU A 130 0.74 13.96 -0.25
C LEU A 130 2.09 14.67 -0.35
N ALA A 131 2.17 15.95 0.04
CA ALA A 131 3.44 16.68 0.05
C ALA A 131 4.48 16.03 0.99
N ARG A 132 4.05 15.57 2.18
CA ARG A 132 4.92 14.85 3.13
C ARG A 132 5.35 13.49 2.58
N LEU A 133 4.43 12.73 1.98
CA LEU A 133 4.75 11.45 1.33
C LEU A 133 5.77 11.60 0.18
N LYS A 134 5.68 12.68 -0.59
CA LYS A 134 6.67 13.01 -1.64
C LYS A 134 7.99 13.47 -1.07
N ALA A 135 7.99 14.24 0.03
CA ALA A 135 9.23 14.62 0.72
C ALA A 135 9.99 13.38 1.22
N MET A 136 9.27 12.39 1.75
CA MET A 136 9.79 11.10 2.18
C MET A 136 10.10 10.13 1.03
N LYS A 137 9.78 10.49 -0.22
CA LYS A 137 10.00 9.63 -1.40
C LYS A 137 9.27 8.28 -1.35
N VAL A 138 8.14 8.21 -0.65
CA VAL A 138 7.24 7.03 -0.71
C VAL A 138 6.46 7.05 -2.01
N LEU A 139 5.94 8.23 -2.35
CA LEU A 139 5.00 8.43 -3.44
C LEU A 139 5.37 9.69 -4.22
N ASP A 140 5.29 9.60 -5.55
CA ASP A 140 5.33 10.77 -6.42
C ASP A 140 4.11 10.75 -7.37
N TRP A 141 3.88 11.86 -8.08
CA TRP A 141 2.78 12.00 -9.01
C TRP A 141 3.10 12.91 -10.20
N ILE A 142 2.47 12.58 -11.33
CA ILE A 142 2.42 13.42 -12.51
C ILE A 142 1.05 14.07 -12.62
N ARG A 143 1.05 15.38 -12.88
CA ARG A 143 -0.16 16.11 -13.23
C ARG A 143 -0.44 15.91 -14.70
N ARG A 144 -1.66 15.48 -15.03
CA ARG A 144 -2.03 15.11 -16.40
C ARG A 144 -3.10 16.00 -17.01
N THR A 145 -3.04 16.17 -18.32
CA THR A 145 -4.04 16.86 -19.14
C THR A 145 -4.48 16.01 -20.31
N GLU A 146 -5.70 16.19 -20.75
CA GLU A 146 -6.27 15.53 -21.92
C GLU A 146 -6.81 16.59 -22.89
N ARG A 147 -6.81 16.31 -24.19
CA ARG A 147 -7.43 17.18 -25.19
C ARG A 147 -8.95 17.08 -25.09
N THR A 148 -9.64 18.21 -25.10
CA THR A 148 -11.11 18.24 -24.92
C THR A 148 -11.87 17.80 -26.19
N GLY A 149 -11.18 17.62 -27.33
CA GLY A 149 -11.82 17.28 -28.62
C GLY A 149 -12.55 18.46 -29.28
N ASN A 150 -12.41 19.66 -28.72
CA ASN A 150 -13.05 20.90 -29.18
C ASN A 150 -12.32 21.57 -30.35
N ASP A 151 -11.69 20.78 -31.22
CA ASP A 151 -10.90 21.28 -32.34
C ASP A 151 -11.78 22.15 -33.26
N GLY A 152 -11.45 23.44 -33.40
CA GLY A 152 -12.21 24.41 -34.20
C GLY A 152 -13.33 25.17 -33.46
N SER A 153 -13.60 24.88 -32.19
CA SER A 153 -14.56 25.63 -31.36
C SER A 153 -13.87 26.58 -30.37
N PHE A 154 -14.50 27.72 -30.07
CA PHE A 154 -13.95 28.73 -29.15
C PHE A 154 -14.06 28.24 -27.68
N GLY A 155 -13.19 27.31 -27.28
CA GLY A 155 -13.17 26.74 -25.93
C GLY A 155 -11.80 26.18 -25.51
N PRO A 156 -11.63 25.76 -24.24
CA PRO A 156 -10.36 25.21 -23.75
C PRO A 156 -9.99 23.92 -24.49
N LEU A 157 -8.89 23.98 -25.26
CA LEU A 157 -8.38 22.84 -26.04
C LEU A 157 -7.91 21.67 -25.15
N ARG A 158 -7.58 21.95 -23.88
CA ARG A 158 -7.08 20.96 -22.93
C ARG A 158 -7.80 21.06 -21.59
N ARG A 159 -8.08 19.91 -20.98
CA ARG A 159 -8.68 19.78 -19.64
C ARG A 159 -7.73 19.09 -18.68
N GLN A 160 -7.70 19.57 -17.44
CA GLN A 160 -7.00 18.89 -16.35
C GLN A 160 -7.73 17.60 -15.97
N VAL A 161 -7.00 16.49 -15.95
CA VAL A 161 -7.50 15.19 -15.47
C VAL A 161 -6.86 14.83 -14.13
N SER A 162 -7.25 13.68 -13.56
CA SER A 162 -6.65 13.20 -12.30
C SER A 162 -5.15 12.98 -12.46
N ASN A 163 -4.42 13.30 -11.39
CA ASN A 163 -3.01 12.99 -11.32
C ASN A 163 -2.80 11.47 -11.42
N SER A 164 -1.67 11.06 -11.98
CA SER A 164 -1.20 9.68 -11.91
C SER A 164 -0.19 9.58 -10.78
N TYR A 165 -0.44 8.70 -9.83
CA TYR A 165 0.40 8.48 -8.66
C TYR A 165 1.21 7.20 -8.84
N PHE A 166 2.44 7.17 -8.32
CA PHE A 166 3.29 5.99 -8.40
C PHE A 166 4.24 5.94 -7.19
N PHE A 167 4.63 4.74 -6.79
CA PHE A 167 5.50 4.52 -5.65
C PHE A 167 6.97 4.54 -6.08
N THR A 168 7.84 5.07 -5.22
CA THR A 168 9.28 5.19 -5.48
C THR A 168 10.09 4.47 -4.40
N PRO A 169 9.96 3.13 -4.26
CA PRO A 169 10.65 2.38 -3.20
C PRO A 169 12.18 2.50 -3.29
N GLU A 170 12.71 2.71 -4.50
CA GLU A 170 14.15 2.91 -4.77
C GLU A 170 14.70 4.22 -4.17
N ALA A 171 13.84 5.23 -4.00
CA ALA A 171 14.24 6.55 -3.51
C ALA A 171 13.94 6.76 -2.01
N LEU A 172 13.46 5.74 -1.32
CA LEU A 172 13.18 5.79 0.12
C LEU A 172 14.44 6.09 0.94
N PRO A 173 14.34 6.75 2.11
CA PRO A 173 15.44 6.89 3.03
C PRO A 173 16.06 5.53 3.37
N ALA A 174 17.40 5.45 3.44
CA ALA A 174 18.14 4.20 3.53
C ALA A 174 17.64 3.26 4.65
N ARG A 175 17.31 3.81 5.83
CA ARG A 175 16.75 3.06 6.97
C ARG A 175 15.39 2.43 6.65
N VAL A 176 14.49 3.19 6.03
CA VAL A 176 13.16 2.72 5.64
C VAL A 176 13.27 1.67 4.53
N ALA A 177 14.13 1.91 3.54
CA ALA A 177 14.39 0.99 2.45
C ALA A 177 14.97 -0.35 2.95
N GLN A 178 15.93 -0.30 3.87
CA GLN A 178 16.49 -1.49 4.52
C GLN A 178 15.41 -2.25 5.29
N ARG A 179 14.61 -1.54 6.09
CA ARG A 179 13.54 -2.17 6.87
C ARG A 179 12.50 -2.84 5.97
N LEU A 180 12.11 -2.20 4.87
CA LEU A 180 11.23 -2.78 3.87
C LEU A 180 11.82 -4.06 3.28
N ARG A 181 13.09 -4.06 2.89
CA ARG A 181 13.79 -5.26 2.38
C ARG A 181 13.79 -6.39 3.39
N ASP A 182 14.07 -6.11 4.66
CA ASP A 182 14.06 -7.11 5.74
C ASP A 182 12.67 -7.73 5.93
N LEU A 183 11.61 -6.90 5.94
CA LEU A 183 10.24 -7.37 6.10
C LEU A 183 9.81 -8.25 4.91
N LEU A 184 10.16 -7.85 3.69
CA LEU A 184 9.89 -8.64 2.49
C LEU A 184 10.65 -9.97 2.50
N ALA A 185 11.93 -9.97 2.88
CA ALA A 185 12.74 -11.19 3.01
C ALA A 185 12.15 -12.15 4.05
N ARG A 186 11.79 -11.65 5.24
CA ARG A 186 11.13 -12.45 6.30
C ARG A 186 9.81 -13.05 5.82
N ARG A 187 9.02 -12.29 5.07
CA ARG A 187 7.73 -12.79 4.55
C ARG A 187 7.91 -13.81 3.43
N ARG A 188 8.93 -13.65 2.58
CA ARG A 188 9.32 -14.67 1.58
C ARG A 188 9.72 -15.98 2.27
N LEU A 189 10.59 -15.92 3.29
CA LEU A 189 11.01 -17.10 4.07
C LEU A 189 9.83 -17.83 4.72
N ARG A 190 8.88 -17.08 5.30
CA ARG A 190 7.65 -17.66 5.87
C ARG A 190 6.77 -18.35 4.83
N ARG A 191 6.73 -17.83 3.60
CA ARG A 191 5.98 -18.44 2.49
C ARG A 191 6.66 -19.67 1.92
N SER A 192 7.99 -19.67 1.83
CA SER A 192 8.75 -20.79 1.28
C SER A 192 8.92 -21.96 2.25
N GLY A 193 8.66 -21.78 3.55
CA GLY A 193 8.88 -22.80 4.59
C GLY A 193 10.36 -23.10 4.88
N THR A 194 11.26 -22.76 3.96
CA THR A 194 12.70 -22.84 4.11
C THR A 194 13.20 -21.68 4.97
N MET A 195 13.59 -21.96 6.22
CA MET A 195 14.44 -21.05 6.99
C MET A 195 15.78 -20.84 6.23
N PRO A 196 16.39 -19.66 6.31
CA PRO A 196 17.68 -19.44 5.68
C PRO A 196 18.70 -20.45 6.26
N PRO A 197 19.56 -21.06 5.42
CA PRO A 197 20.61 -21.96 5.89
C PRO A 197 21.58 -21.13 6.74
N GLY A 198 21.42 -21.20 8.06
CA GLY A 198 22.17 -20.38 9.01
C GLY A 198 21.44 -20.06 10.31
N SER A 199 20.10 -20.23 10.39
CA SER A 199 19.34 -19.99 11.63
C SER A 199 18.94 -21.26 12.37
N ARG A 200 19.29 -22.46 11.87
CA ARG A 200 19.35 -23.63 12.76
C ARG A 200 20.52 -23.35 13.68
N LYS A 201 20.26 -22.79 14.87
CA LYS A 201 21.14 -23.07 16.00
C LYS A 201 21.27 -24.59 16.00
N ALA A 202 22.48 -25.09 15.71
CA ALA A 202 22.77 -26.47 16.02
C ALA A 202 22.34 -26.65 17.47
N PHE A 203 21.39 -27.55 17.73
CA PHE A 203 21.13 -27.95 19.09
C PHE A 203 22.50 -28.36 19.65
N ALA A 204 22.93 -27.72 20.73
CA ALA A 204 24.19 -28.07 21.34
C ALA A 204 24.07 -29.56 21.70
N GLN A 205 24.86 -30.41 21.04
CA GLN A 205 24.87 -31.81 21.40
C GLN A 205 25.35 -31.88 22.86
N PRO A 206 24.68 -32.67 23.72
CA PRO A 206 25.09 -32.78 25.10
C PRO A 206 26.55 -33.25 25.16
N SER A 207 27.35 -32.57 25.98
CA SER A 207 28.79 -32.83 26.09
C SER A 207 29.10 -34.19 26.71
N SER A 208 28.16 -34.75 27.49
CA SER A 208 28.30 -36.07 28.10
C SER A 208 27.89 -37.21 27.15
N PRO A 209 28.70 -38.28 27.05
CA PRO A 209 28.40 -39.43 26.19
C PRO A 209 27.17 -40.22 26.67
N GLU A 210 27.01 -40.38 27.99
CA GLU A 210 25.87 -41.09 28.60
C GLU A 210 24.50 -40.49 28.23
N LEU A 211 24.46 -39.16 28.10
CA LEU A 211 23.24 -38.41 27.82
C LEU A 211 22.90 -38.46 26.33
N ARG A 212 23.89 -38.64 25.46
CA ARG A 212 23.67 -38.97 24.04
C ARG A 212 23.06 -40.36 23.90
N ASP A 213 23.65 -41.36 24.56
CA ASP A 213 23.15 -42.75 24.52
C ASP A 213 21.74 -42.88 25.10
N LEU A 214 21.39 -42.05 26.09
CA LEU A 214 20.02 -41.99 26.61
C LEU A 214 19.06 -41.42 25.56
N LEU A 215 19.40 -40.30 24.93
CA LEU A 215 18.56 -39.64 23.93
C LEU A 215 18.36 -40.52 22.69
N ASP A 216 19.42 -41.19 22.21
CA ASP A 216 19.35 -42.12 21.08
C ASP A 216 18.43 -43.30 21.38
N ARG A 217 18.46 -43.82 22.62
CA ARG A 217 17.52 -44.87 23.08
C ARG A 217 16.09 -44.37 23.14
N MET A 218 15.86 -43.14 23.59
CA MET A 218 14.52 -42.54 23.61
C MET A 218 13.98 -42.31 22.20
N GLU A 219 14.82 -41.82 21.28
CA GLU A 219 14.45 -41.60 19.88
C GLU A 219 14.12 -42.92 19.17
N ALA A 220 14.93 -43.97 19.38
CA ALA A 220 14.64 -45.31 18.89
C ALA A 220 13.35 -45.90 19.50
N GLY A 221 13.05 -45.60 20.76
CA GLY A 221 11.81 -46.01 21.43
C GLY A 221 10.57 -45.32 20.85
N ILE A 222 10.66 -44.02 20.57
CA ILE A 222 9.59 -43.23 19.95
C ILE A 222 9.33 -43.68 18.50
N ALA A 223 10.40 -43.96 17.74
CA ALA A 223 10.28 -44.49 16.38
C ALA A 223 9.55 -45.84 16.36
N ARG A 224 9.89 -46.76 17.27
CA ARG A 224 9.19 -48.05 17.43
C ARG A 224 7.73 -47.88 17.86
N ALA A 225 7.44 -46.92 18.74
CA ALA A 225 6.06 -46.61 19.16
C ALA A 225 5.22 -46.01 18.03
N SER A 226 5.84 -45.31 17.07
CA SER A 226 5.14 -44.77 15.90
C SER A 226 4.82 -45.82 14.83
N GLU A 227 5.53 -46.94 14.83
CA GLU A 227 5.36 -48.06 13.89
C GLU A 227 4.39 -49.16 14.40
N GLY A 228 3.96 -49.10 15.67
CA GLY A 228 3.11 -50.13 16.26
C GLY A 228 2.20 -49.64 17.39
N VAL A 229 0.89 -49.60 17.08
CA VAL A 229 -0.27 -49.68 18.00
C VAL A 229 -0.44 -48.52 18.99
N ASN A 230 -1.48 -47.72 18.76
CA ASN A 230 -2.07 -46.84 19.77
C ASN A 230 -2.35 -47.65 21.06
N ALA A 231 -1.60 -47.38 22.13
CA ALA A 231 -1.80 -48.00 23.45
C ALA A 231 -2.99 -47.41 24.23
N SER A 232 -3.90 -46.68 23.56
CA SER A 232 -5.17 -46.28 24.16
C SER A 232 -6.20 -47.37 23.89
N PRO A 233 -6.79 -47.99 24.93
CA PRO A 233 -7.93 -48.87 24.76
C PRO A 233 -9.04 -48.12 24.00
N PRO A 234 -9.77 -48.77 23.06
CA PRO A 234 -10.92 -48.15 22.44
C PRO A 234 -11.93 -47.72 23.51
N TYR A 235 -12.52 -46.55 23.32
CA TYR A 235 -13.47 -45.92 24.26
C TYR A 235 -14.46 -46.95 24.84
N GLY A 236 -14.41 -47.16 26.17
CA GLY A 236 -15.39 -47.99 26.88
C GLY A 236 -14.83 -49.02 27.87
N GLN A 237 -13.50 -49.21 27.97
CA GLN A 237 -12.89 -50.21 28.87
C GLN A 237 -11.99 -49.61 29.94
N TYR A 238 -12.43 -48.55 30.63
CA TYR A 238 -11.78 -48.19 31.89
C TYR A 238 -12.46 -48.96 33.03
N PRO A 239 -11.73 -49.76 33.81
CA PRO A 239 -12.30 -50.39 34.99
C PRO A 239 -12.75 -49.26 35.93
N LEU A 240 -14.03 -49.28 36.30
CA LEU A 240 -14.55 -48.43 37.38
C LEU A 240 -13.79 -48.81 38.64
N SER A 241 -12.84 -47.96 39.05
CA SER A 241 -12.18 -48.10 40.33
C SER A 241 -13.22 -47.99 41.43
N GLY A 242 -13.55 -49.12 42.05
CA GLY A 242 -14.34 -49.19 43.26
C GLY A 242 -13.64 -48.39 44.36
N VAL A 243 -14.16 -47.19 44.62
CA VAL A 243 -13.91 -46.46 45.85
C VAL A 243 -15.09 -46.82 46.76
N GLU A 244 -14.89 -47.84 47.61
CA GLU A 244 -15.74 -48.02 48.79
C GLU A 244 -15.29 -46.99 49.84
N GLY A 245 -16.28 -46.38 50.49
CA GLY A 245 -16.10 -45.30 51.48
C GLY A 245 -15.64 -45.77 52.85
#